data_AF-A0A818Z8W9-F1
#
_entry.id   AF-A0A818Z8W9-F1
#
_cell.length_a   1.000
_cell.length_b   1.000
_cell.length_c   1.000
_cell.angle_alpha   90.00
_cell.angle_beta   90.00
_cell.angle_gamma   90.00
#
_symmetry.space_group_name_H-M   'P 1'
#
loop_
_entity.id
_entity.type
_entity.pdbx_description
1 polymer ?
#
loop_
_entity_poly.entity_id
_entity_poly.type
_entity_poly.pdbx_seq_one_letter_code
_entity_poly.pdbx_strand_id
1 'polypeptide(L)'
;MVSKPLQRDQLEFLLKNNDKPIKLKKFDQTDRGSSLFPAFNEILVNGVVQIFVLCDKCRSIITYKSTPGASSSNTTQSTITAYYRNSKSVLPGKLKKQITSAYLDFISLDSRPFEIASGVDFQQFIQMIYNAGRLLLNSRSIEISDFYHILR
;
A
#
# COMPACT_ATOMS: atom_id res chain seq x y z
N MET A 1 10.18 -33.57 3.25
CA MET A 1 11.21 -32.52 3.32
C MET A 1 10.55 -31.19 3.01
N VAL A 2 10.50 -30.25 3.95
CA VAL A 2 9.89 -28.93 3.72
C VAL A 2 10.93 -28.05 3.04
N SER A 3 10.84 -27.86 1.73
CA SER A 3 11.75 -26.97 1.01
C SER A 3 11.44 -25.52 1.36
N LYS A 4 12.45 -24.78 1.81
CA LYS A 4 12.34 -23.36 2.16
C LYS A 4 12.11 -22.51 0.89
N PRO A 5 11.47 -21.33 1.00
CA PRO A 5 11.41 -20.36 -0.09
C PRO A 5 12.83 -19.98 -0.54
N LEU A 6 13.03 -19.91 -1.86
CA LEU A 6 14.30 -19.51 -2.45
C LEU A 6 14.49 -18.00 -2.38
N GLN A 7 15.75 -17.56 -2.48
CA GLN A 7 16.06 -16.14 -2.66
C GLN A 7 15.77 -15.69 -4.09
N ARG A 8 15.59 -14.38 -4.29
CA ARG A 8 15.26 -13.77 -5.59
C ARG A 8 16.25 -14.17 -6.68
N ASP A 9 17.54 -14.05 -6.41
CA ASP A 9 18.60 -14.28 -7.40
C ASP A 9 18.61 -15.75 -7.87
N GLN A 10 18.33 -16.68 -6.96
CA GLN A 10 18.20 -18.10 -7.27
C GLN A 10 16.97 -18.34 -8.17
N LEU A 11 15.86 -17.66 -7.89
CA LEU A 11 14.64 -17.74 -8.69
C LEU A 11 14.85 -17.19 -10.10
N GLU A 12 15.54 -16.05 -10.22
CA GLU A 12 15.90 -15.44 -11.50
C GLU A 12 16.79 -16.36 -12.34
N PHE A 13 17.77 -17.01 -11.70
CA PHE A 13 18.62 -18.00 -12.36
C PHE A 13 17.81 -19.17 -12.91
N LEU A 14 16.95 -19.78 -12.08
CA LEU A 14 16.13 -20.92 -12.48
C LEU A 14 15.14 -20.54 -13.61
N LEU A 15 14.53 -19.36 -13.54
CA LEU A 15 13.61 -18.86 -14.57
C LEU A 15 14.31 -18.58 -15.90
N LYS A 16 15.55 -18.05 -15.86
CA LYS A 16 16.34 -17.80 -17.09
C LYS A 16 16.77 -19.10 -17.76
N ASN A 17 17.08 -20.13 -16.97
CA ASN A 17 17.53 -21.42 -17.50
C ASN A 17 16.39 -22.35 -17.92
N ASN A 18 15.13 -21.92 -17.83
CA ASN A 18 13.94 -22.75 -18.08
C ASN A 18 13.99 -24.10 -17.33
N ASP A 19 14.39 -24.04 -16.06
CA ASP A 19 14.56 -25.24 -15.25
C ASP A 19 13.21 -25.93 -14.98
N LYS A 20 13.17 -27.25 -15.24
CA LYS A 20 11.99 -28.13 -15.06
C LYS A 20 11.31 -28.06 -13.67
N PRO A 21 11.98 -27.77 -12.54
CA PRO A 21 11.28 -27.69 -11.24
C PRO A 21 10.33 -26.49 -11.08
N ILE A 22 10.34 -25.51 -12.00
CA ILE A 22 9.46 -24.34 -11.91
C ILE A 22 8.11 -24.62 -12.58
N LYS A 23 7.04 -24.35 -11.84
CA LYS A 23 5.68 -24.26 -12.37
C LYS A 23 5.13 -22.86 -12.11
N LEU A 24 4.47 -22.31 -13.12
CA LEU A 24 3.74 -21.05 -13.01
C LEU A 24 2.26 -21.37 -12.89
N LYS A 25 1.62 -20.90 -11.81
CA LYS A 25 0.17 -21.05 -11.60
C LYS A 25 -0.48 -19.67 -11.67
N LYS A 26 -1.64 -19.57 -12.33
CA LYS A 26 -2.45 -18.36 -12.30
C LYS A 26 -3.05 -18.12 -10.92
N PHE A 27 -3.15 -16.86 -10.54
CA PHE A 27 -3.92 -16.47 -9.35
C PHE A 27 -5.41 -16.79 -9.58
N ASP A 28 -5.99 -17.48 -8.61
CA ASP A 28 -7.44 -17.68 -8.57
C ASP A 28 -8.06 -16.35 -8.12
N GLN A 29 -8.81 -15.71 -9.02
CA GLN A 29 -9.50 -14.45 -8.70
C GLN A 29 -10.66 -14.76 -7.75
N THR A 30 -10.55 -14.32 -6.51
CA THR A 30 -11.66 -14.34 -5.55
C THR A 30 -12.47 -13.04 -5.66
N ASP A 31 -13.73 -13.04 -5.21
CA ASP A 31 -14.60 -11.85 -5.21
C ASP A 31 -14.01 -10.63 -4.46
N ARG A 32 -12.99 -10.86 -3.62
CA ARG A 32 -12.28 -9.83 -2.84
C ARG A 32 -10.86 -9.54 -3.36
N GLY A 33 -10.45 -10.19 -4.44
CA GLY A 33 -9.13 -10.02 -5.04
C GLY A 33 -9.01 -8.74 -5.88
N SER A 34 -7.80 -8.20 -5.97
CA SER A 34 -7.50 -7.12 -6.92
C SER A 34 -7.71 -7.58 -8.36
N SER A 35 -8.29 -6.71 -9.19
CA SER A 35 -8.42 -6.92 -10.64
C SER A 35 -7.07 -7.02 -11.37
N LEU A 36 -5.97 -6.69 -10.70
CA LEU A 36 -4.62 -6.78 -11.25
C LEU A 36 -4.02 -8.19 -11.12
N PHE A 37 -4.52 -9.04 -10.21
CA PHE A 37 -3.94 -10.38 -9.96
C PHE A 37 -3.92 -11.32 -11.18
N PRO A 38 -4.88 -11.30 -12.11
CA PRO A 38 -4.83 -12.13 -13.32
C PRO A 38 -3.58 -11.89 -14.20
N ALA A 39 -2.95 -10.70 -14.10
CA ALA A 39 -1.75 -10.33 -14.84
C ALA A 39 -0.44 -10.89 -14.24
N PHE A 40 -0.54 -11.63 -13.13
CA PHE A 40 0.59 -12.24 -12.44
C PHE A 40 0.43 -13.75 -12.34
N ASN A 41 1.55 -14.46 -12.23
CA ASN A 41 1.59 -15.89 -11.90
C ASN A 41 2.29 -16.09 -10.56
N GLU A 42 1.74 -16.99 -9.75
CA GLU A 42 2.45 -17.59 -8.63
C GLU A 42 3.58 -18.48 -9.15
N ILE A 43 4.73 -18.39 -8.49
CA ILE A 43 5.89 -19.21 -8.82
C ILE A 43 5.93 -20.37 -7.83
N LEU A 44 5.90 -21.59 -8.35
CA LEU A 44 6.03 -22.82 -7.56
C LEU A 44 7.35 -23.49 -7.93
N VAL A 45 8.16 -23.79 -6.92
CA VAL A 45 9.41 -24.55 -7.09
C VAL A 45 9.26 -25.84 -6.31
N ASN A 46 9.35 -26.98 -7.01
CA ASN A 46 9.14 -28.31 -6.42
C ASN A 46 7.80 -28.44 -5.67
N GLY A 47 6.75 -27.77 -6.18
CA GLY A 47 5.42 -27.77 -5.57
C GLY A 47 5.25 -26.83 -4.38
N VAL A 48 6.29 -26.08 -3.98
CA VAL A 48 6.20 -25.07 -2.92
C VAL A 48 6.01 -23.67 -3.51
N VAL A 49 4.93 -23.01 -3.07
CA VAL A 49 4.60 -21.62 -3.43
C VAL A 49 5.67 -20.69 -2.87
N GLN A 50 6.21 -19.84 -3.73
CA GLN A 50 7.22 -18.86 -3.37
C GLN A 50 6.56 -17.54 -2.95
N ILE A 51 7.30 -16.72 -2.21
CA ILE A 51 6.87 -15.35 -1.82
C ILE A 51 6.97 -14.34 -2.97
N PHE A 52 7.11 -14.82 -4.21
CA PHE A 52 7.34 -14.03 -5.40
C PHE A 52 6.32 -14.37 -6.47
N VAL A 53 5.95 -13.35 -7.25
CA VAL A 53 5.05 -13.47 -8.40
C VAL A 53 5.74 -12.96 -9.65
N LEU A 54 5.39 -13.53 -10.79
CA LEU A 54 5.92 -13.16 -12.10
C LEU A 54 4.87 -12.41 -12.90
N CYS A 55 5.20 -11.21 -13.38
CA CYS A 55 4.33 -10.47 -14.30
C CYS A 55 4.29 -11.14 -15.69
N ASP A 56 3.11 -11.29 -16.28
CA ASP A 56 2.97 -11.85 -17.64
C ASP A 56 3.62 -10.98 -18.72
N LYS A 57 3.49 -9.65 -18.58
CA LYS A 57 3.86 -8.69 -19.63
C LYS A 57 5.35 -8.43 -19.66
N CYS A 58 5.92 -8.02 -18.53
CA CYS A 58 7.33 -7.60 -18.46
C CYS A 58 8.24 -8.65 -17.84
N ARG A 59 7.70 -9.82 -17.42
CA ARG A 59 8.47 -10.90 -16.78
C ARG A 59 9.24 -10.47 -15.52
N SER A 60 8.83 -9.36 -14.89
CA SER A 60 9.43 -8.92 -13.64
C SER A 60 9.00 -9.80 -12.48
N ILE A 61 9.93 -10.05 -11.55
CA ILE A 61 9.69 -10.76 -10.30
C ILE A 61 9.41 -9.73 -9.21
N ILE A 62 8.28 -9.90 -8.51
CA ILE A 62 7.80 -8.99 -7.47
C ILE A 62 7.56 -9.79 -6.20
N THR A 63 7.96 -9.27 -5.06
CA THR A 63 7.67 -9.87 -3.76
C THR A 63 6.18 -9.73 -3.44
N TYR A 64 5.50 -10.85 -3.28
CA TYR A 64 4.12 -10.92 -2.85
C TYR A 64 4.05 -11.41 -1.41
N LYS A 65 3.68 -10.51 -0.50
CA LYS A 65 3.35 -10.87 0.88
C LYS A 65 1.83 -10.94 0.97
N SER A 66 1.29 -12.16 0.96
CA SER A 66 -0.10 -12.36 1.39
C SER A 66 -0.17 -11.97 2.87
N THR A 67 -0.76 -10.82 3.16
CA THR A 67 -1.16 -10.49 4.53
C THR A 67 -2.39 -11.32 4.85
N PRO A 68 -2.32 -12.31 5.76
CA PRO A 68 -3.54 -12.86 6.34
C PRO A 68 -4.29 -11.67 6.92
N GLY A 69 -5.56 -11.49 6.52
CA GLY A 69 -6.34 -10.30 6.85
C GLY A 69 -6.15 -9.93 8.32
N ALA A 70 -5.85 -8.65 8.57
CA ALA A 70 -5.39 -8.13 9.85
C ALA A 70 -6.23 -8.64 11.03
N SER A 71 -5.81 -9.75 11.63
CA SER A 71 -6.13 -10.04 13.01
C SER A 71 -5.19 -9.15 13.82
N SER A 72 -5.79 -8.15 14.46
CA SER A 72 -5.16 -7.19 15.36
C SER A 72 -4.13 -7.86 16.27
N SER A 73 -2.85 -7.81 15.89
CA SER A 73 -1.76 -8.18 16.79
C SER A 73 -1.46 -6.99 17.71
N ASN A 74 -1.97 -7.11 18.93
CA ASN A 74 -1.66 -6.27 20.07
C ASN A 74 -0.22 -6.53 20.53
N THR A 75 0.79 -5.90 19.93
CA THR A 75 2.14 -5.99 20.48
C THR A 75 2.87 -4.64 20.36
N THR A 76 2.94 -3.98 21.52
CA THR A 76 3.94 -2.97 21.90
C THR A 76 4.07 -1.71 21.06
N GLN A 77 3.02 -0.89 21.04
CA GLN A 77 3.10 0.54 20.68
C GLN A 77 2.39 1.41 21.72
N SER A 78 2.68 1.18 23.02
CA SER A 78 1.95 1.77 24.14
C SER A 78 2.32 3.22 24.47
N THR A 79 3.35 3.82 23.84
CA THR A 79 3.82 5.17 24.22
C THR A 79 3.45 6.29 23.25
N ILE A 80 2.95 6.00 22.04
CA ILE A 80 2.56 7.04 21.05
C ILE A 80 1.05 6.97 20.69
N THR A 81 0.33 5.93 21.13
CA THR A 81 -1.08 5.70 20.78
C THR A 81 -2.10 6.36 21.72
N ALA A 82 -1.67 7.05 22.78
CA ALA A 82 -2.59 7.71 23.71
C ALA A 82 -3.51 8.77 23.03
N TYR A 83 -3.09 9.34 21.90
CA TYR A 83 -3.89 10.29 21.11
C TYR A 83 -4.87 9.64 20.13
N TYR A 84 -4.73 8.33 19.85
CA TYR A 84 -5.48 7.65 18.80
C TYR A 84 -6.40 6.58 19.38
N ARG A 85 -7.45 7.01 20.11
CA ARG A 85 -8.59 6.12 20.36
C ARG A 85 -9.31 5.84 19.05
N ASN A 86 -9.53 4.55 18.77
CA ASN A 86 -10.39 3.99 17.73
C ASN A 86 -11.80 4.63 17.75
N SER A 87 -11.94 5.82 17.19
CA SER A 87 -13.22 6.45 16.93
C SER A 87 -13.61 6.13 15.49
N LYS A 88 -14.85 5.68 15.29
CA LYS A 88 -15.40 5.53 13.95
C LYS A 88 -15.26 6.88 13.24
N SER A 89 -14.74 6.86 12.01
CA SER A 89 -14.62 8.05 11.16
C SER A 89 -15.96 8.80 11.12
N VAL A 90 -15.97 10.03 11.63
CA VAL A 90 -17.13 10.93 11.63
C VAL A 90 -17.36 11.56 10.24
N LEU A 91 -16.41 11.42 9.30
CA LEU A 91 -16.48 12.04 7.99
C LEU A 91 -17.60 11.46 7.11
N PRO A 92 -18.40 12.30 6.43
CA PRO A 92 -19.36 11.85 5.43
C PRO A 92 -18.71 11.02 4.33
N GLY A 93 -19.41 9.99 3.84
CA GLY A 93 -18.85 9.06 2.84
C GLY A 93 -18.37 9.73 1.55
N LYS A 94 -19.05 10.80 1.10
CA LYS A 94 -18.63 11.59 -0.08
C LYS A 94 -17.29 12.28 0.15
N LEU A 95 -17.13 12.93 1.29
CA LEU A 95 -15.88 13.61 1.67
C LEU A 95 -14.73 12.60 1.81
N LYS A 96 -15.00 11.46 2.43
CA LYS A 96 -14.01 10.37 2.53
C LYS A 96 -13.49 9.95 1.16
N LYS A 97 -14.37 9.75 0.18
CA LYS A 97 -13.98 9.40 -1.20
C LYS A 97 -13.12 10.50 -1.86
N GLN A 98 -13.47 11.77 -1.66
CA GLN A 98 -12.69 12.89 -2.22
C GLN A 98 -11.28 12.95 -1.62
N ILE A 99 -11.15 12.83 -0.29
CA ILE A 99 -9.86 12.80 0.39
C ILE A 99 -9.02 11.60 -0.07
N THR A 100 -9.64 10.42 -0.18
CA THR A 100 -8.94 9.23 -0.68
C THR A 100 -8.45 9.41 -2.11
N SER A 101 -9.26 9.98 -3.00
CA SER A 101 -8.85 10.26 -4.39
C SER A 101 -7.66 11.21 -4.42
N ALA A 102 -7.73 12.34 -3.71
CA ALA A 102 -6.65 13.33 -3.67
C ALA A 102 -5.34 12.74 -3.09
N TYR A 103 -5.44 11.86 -2.10
CA TYR A 103 -4.28 11.15 -1.55
C TYR A 103 -3.65 10.19 -2.56
N LEU A 104 -4.46 9.44 -3.31
CA LEU A 104 -3.96 8.56 -4.36
C LEU A 104 -3.27 9.36 -5.49
N ASP A 105 -3.83 10.50 -5.86
CA ASP A 105 -3.23 11.39 -6.86
C ASP A 105 -1.88 11.93 -6.36
N PHE A 106 -1.80 12.40 -5.12
CA PHE A 106 -0.55 12.85 -4.49
C PHE A 106 0.54 11.78 -4.52
N ILE A 107 0.24 10.56 -4.07
CA ILE A 107 1.21 9.46 -4.08
C ILE A 107 1.66 9.15 -5.51
N SER A 108 0.72 9.09 -6.45
CA SER A 108 1.00 8.68 -7.82
C SER A 108 1.84 9.71 -8.57
N LEU A 109 1.52 11.00 -8.42
CA LEU A 109 2.23 12.09 -9.08
C LEU A 109 3.63 12.31 -8.49
N ASP A 110 3.77 12.20 -7.17
CA ASP A 110 5.04 12.46 -6.47
C ASP A 110 5.86 11.19 -6.22
N SER A 111 5.43 10.03 -6.72
CA SER A 111 6.07 8.72 -6.51
C SER A 111 6.34 8.42 -5.02
N ARG A 112 5.39 8.74 -4.14
CA ARG A 112 5.53 8.53 -2.70
C ARG A 112 5.15 7.11 -2.31
N PRO A 113 5.68 6.57 -1.20
CA PRO A 113 5.22 5.29 -0.65
C PRO A 113 3.81 5.43 -0.05
N PHE A 114 2.98 4.39 -0.15
CA PHE A 114 1.63 4.36 0.43
C PHE A 114 1.64 4.48 1.95
N GLU A 115 2.74 4.07 2.57
CA GLU A 115 2.96 4.08 4.01
C GLU A 115 3.09 5.50 4.58
N ILE A 116 3.27 6.54 3.73
CA ILE A 116 3.43 7.93 4.18
C ILE A 116 2.26 8.43 5.04
N ALA A 117 1.02 7.99 4.77
CA ALA A 117 -0.17 8.31 5.60
C ALA A 117 -0.05 7.81 7.06
N SER A 118 0.81 6.83 7.30
CA SER A 118 1.07 6.24 8.62
C SER A 118 2.17 7.00 9.37
N GLY A 119 2.93 7.84 8.67
CA GLY A 119 4.04 8.59 9.24
C GLY A 119 3.55 9.68 10.20
N VAL A 120 4.16 9.75 11.39
CA VAL A 120 3.78 10.69 12.44
C VAL A 120 3.85 12.14 11.95
N ASP A 121 4.91 12.51 11.24
CA ASP A 121 5.11 13.87 10.73
C ASP A 121 4.06 14.24 9.68
N PHE A 122 3.73 13.31 8.78
CA PHE A 122 2.69 13.53 7.78
C PHE A 122 1.32 13.70 8.44
N GLN A 123 0.99 12.90 9.45
CA GLN A 123 -0.25 13.04 10.20
C GLN A 123 -0.34 14.38 10.93
N GLN A 124 0.75 14.82 11.56
CA GLN A 124 0.81 16.14 12.21
C GLN A 124 0.61 17.27 11.18
N PHE A 125 1.27 17.19 10.04
CA PHE A 125 1.11 18.13 8.94
C PHE A 125 -0.35 18.22 8.45
N ILE A 126 -0.99 17.07 8.18
CA ILE A 126 -2.41 17.03 7.76
C ILE A 126 -3.32 17.59 8.86
N GLN A 127 -3.06 17.29 10.13
CA GLN A 127 -3.83 17.82 11.24
C GLN A 127 -3.70 19.35 11.35
N MET A 128 -2.52 19.90 11.10
CA MET A 128 -2.30 21.35 11.03
C MET A 128 -3.09 22.00 9.90
N ILE A 129 -3.05 21.43 8.68
CA ILE A 129 -3.86 21.91 7.55
C ILE A 129 -5.35 21.89 7.90
N TYR A 130 -5.83 20.80 8.49
CA TYR A 130 -7.22 20.69 8.89
C TYR A 130 -7.62 21.74 9.92
N ASN A 131 -6.78 21.97 10.93
CA ASN A 131 -7.01 23.01 11.94
C ASN A 131 -7.01 24.41 11.33
N ALA A 132 -6.08 24.71 10.41
CA ALA A 132 -6.06 25.97 9.67
C ALA A 132 -7.33 26.16 8.84
N GLY A 133 -7.76 25.13 8.10
CA GLY A 133 -9.02 25.16 7.34
C GLY A 133 -10.24 25.42 8.22
N ARG A 134 -10.28 24.88 9.45
CA ARG A 134 -11.36 25.15 10.42
C ARG A 134 -11.40 26.60 10.88
N LEU A 135 -10.25 27.24 11.10
CA LEU A 135 -10.19 28.66 11.46
C LEU A 135 -10.69 29.57 10.34
N LEU A 136 -10.59 29.10 9.10
CA LEU A 136 -10.93 29.83 7.88
C LEU A 136 -12.35 29.54 7.37
N LEU A 137 -13.15 28.73 8.07
CA LEU A 137 -14.53 28.38 7.70
C LEU A 137 -15.48 29.59 7.56
N ASN A 138 -15.15 30.73 8.17
CA ASN A 138 -15.91 31.99 8.05
C ASN A 138 -15.24 33.02 7.11
N SER A 139 -14.15 32.64 6.44
CA SER A 139 -13.37 33.49 5.55
C SER A 139 -13.69 33.19 4.09
N ARG A 140 -13.28 34.07 3.17
CA ARG A 140 -13.32 33.79 1.72
C ARG A 140 -12.60 32.47 1.41
N SER A 141 -12.94 31.83 0.29
CA SER A 141 -12.30 30.61 -0.19
C SER A 141 -10.78 30.77 -0.18
N ILE A 142 -10.09 29.83 0.48
CA ILE A 142 -8.62 29.74 0.45
C ILE A 142 -8.23 29.23 -0.92
N GLU A 143 -7.33 29.96 -1.59
CA GLU A 143 -6.79 29.55 -2.88
C GLU A 143 -5.43 28.86 -2.69
N ILE A 144 -5.03 28.07 -3.68
CA ILE A 144 -3.71 27.41 -3.69
C ILE A 144 -2.58 28.44 -3.62
N SER A 145 -2.79 29.66 -4.15
CA SER A 145 -1.84 30.77 -4.05
C SER A 145 -1.51 31.15 -2.61
N ASP A 146 -2.48 31.08 -1.69
CA ASP A 146 -2.28 31.41 -0.28
C ASP A 146 -1.28 30.44 0.36
N PHE A 147 -1.30 29.17 -0.04
CA PHE A 147 -0.31 28.17 0.41
C PHE A 147 1.09 28.43 -0.16
N TYR A 148 1.20 28.83 -1.43
CA TYR A 148 2.49 29.15 -2.05
C TYR A 148 3.21 30.31 -1.36
N HIS A 149 2.48 31.29 -0.85
CA HIS A 149 3.05 32.42 -0.12
C HIS A 149 3.58 32.04 1.28
N ILE A 150 3.12 30.94 1.87
CA ILE A 150 3.54 30.49 3.20
C ILE A 150 4.82 29.64 3.12
N LEU A 151 5.02 28.91 2.02
CA LEU A 151 6.10 27.94 1.85
C LEU A 151 7.35 28.50 1.11
N ARG A 152 7.33 29.78 0.75
CA ARG A 152 8.47 30.52 0.16
C ARG A 152 9.01 31.51 1.16
#